data_AF-F2NE53-F1
#
_entry.id   AF-F2NE53-F1
#
_cell.length_a   1.000
_cell.length_b   1.000
_cell.length_c   1.000
_cell.angle_alpha   90.00
_cell.angle_beta   90.00
_cell.angle_gamma   90.00
#
_symmetry.space_group_name_H-M   'P 1'
#
loop_
_entity.id
_entity.type
_entity.pdbx_description
1 polymer ?
#
loop_
_entity_poly.entity_id
_entity_poly.type
_entity_poly.pdbx_seq_one_letter_code
_entity_poly.pdbx_strand_id
1 'polypeptide(L)' 'MREDTKKFLKELFSGGYRASAIGFALVFAILIGGGVGYWLSEQFDNMAFFYIGLILGIIAGFRNVYLMGKRTKM' A
#
# COMPACT_ATOMS: atom_id res chain seq x y z
N MET A 1 18.35 2.32 -5.51
CA MET A 1 17.06 3.04 -5.39
C MET A 1 17.03 4.16 -6.42
N ARG A 2 16.00 4.24 -7.26
CA ARG A 2 15.86 5.29 -8.30
C ARG A 2 15.59 6.65 -7.66
N GLU A 3 16.08 7.74 -8.25
CA GLU A 3 15.85 9.12 -7.77
C GLU A 3 14.37 9.44 -7.57
N ASP A 4 13.50 8.86 -8.41
CA ASP A 4 12.05 8.98 -8.33
C ASP A 4 11.51 8.50 -6.98
N THR A 5 12.03 7.38 -6.46
CA THR A 5 11.65 6.85 -5.13
C THR A 5 12.04 7.81 -4.02
N LYS A 6 13.20 8.48 -4.13
CA LYS A 6 13.65 9.45 -3.12
C LYS A 6 12.82 10.73 -3.15
N LYS A 7 12.50 11.26 -4.33
CA LYS A 7 11.59 12.40 -4.49
C LYS A 7 10.19 12.08 -3.96
N PHE A 8 9.69 10.90 -4.27
CA PHE A 8 8.40 10.41 -3.82
C PHE A 8 8.33 10.28 -2.28
N LEU A 9 9.35 9.68 -1.66
CA LEU A 9 9.47 9.64 -0.20
C LEU A 9 9.54 11.05 0.38
N LYS A 10 10.31 11.96 -0.24
CA LYS A 10 10.42 13.35 0.19
C LYS A 10 9.08 14.09 0.10
N GLU A 11 8.25 13.82 -0.93
CA GLU A 11 6.89 14.36 -1.05
C GLU A 11 5.93 13.76 -0.02
N LEU A 12 6.05 12.47 0.29
CA LEU A 12 5.31 11.81 1.38
C LEU A 12 5.62 12.42 2.74
N PHE A 13 6.89 12.73 2.99
CA PHE A 13 7.35 13.33 4.24
C PHE A 13 7.20 14.85 4.28
N SER A 14 6.93 15.53 3.15
CA SER A 14 6.76 16.98 3.11
C SER A 14 5.35 17.47 3.49
N GLY A 15 4.43 16.56 3.85
CA GLY A 15 3.18 16.89 4.55
C GLY A 15 2.09 17.57 3.72
N GLY A 16 2.25 17.70 2.40
CA GLY A 16 1.24 18.31 1.53
C GLY A 16 0.02 17.40 1.26
N TYR A 17 -1.05 17.96 0.68
CA TYR A 17 -2.29 17.24 0.30
C TYR A 17 -2.04 15.93 -0.48
N ARG A 18 -1.00 15.90 -1.33
CA ARG A 18 -0.59 14.69 -2.08
C ARG A 18 -0.09 13.58 -1.15
N ALA A 19 0.66 13.93 -0.12
CA ALA A 19 1.18 12.97 0.87
C ALA A 19 0.03 12.29 1.62
N SER A 20 -0.98 13.06 2.02
CA SER A 20 -2.17 12.52 2.68
C SER A 20 -2.92 11.55 1.78
N ALA A 21 -3.17 11.91 0.51
CA ALA A 21 -3.85 11.02 -0.44
C ALA A 21 -3.09 9.70 -0.66
N ILE A 22 -1.76 9.76 -0.76
CA ILE A 22 -0.89 8.60 -0.85
C ILE A 22 -0.97 7.73 0.42
N GLY A 23 -0.88 8.35 1.60
CA GLY A 23 -0.98 7.65 2.88
C GLY A 23 -2.32 6.95 3.04
N PHE A 24 -3.41 7.63 2.68
CA PHE A 24 -4.75 7.03 2.67
C PHE A 24 -4.84 5.86 1.70
N ALA A 25 -4.30 5.96 0.48
CA ALA A 25 -4.28 4.85 -0.47
C ALA A 25 -3.55 3.62 0.09
N LEU A 26 -2.45 3.84 0.82
CA LEU A 26 -1.72 2.77 1.50
C LEU A 26 -2.56 2.13 2.61
N VAL A 27 -3.19 2.93 3.46
CA VAL A 27 -4.05 2.46 4.55
C VAL A 27 -5.23 1.65 3.99
N PHE A 28 -5.91 2.16 2.96
CA PHE A 28 -7.02 1.44 2.32
C PHE A 28 -6.56 0.12 1.70
N ALA A 29 -5.38 0.07 1.07
CA ALA A 29 -4.84 -1.18 0.53
C ALA A 29 -4.58 -2.23 1.61
N ILE A 30 -4.05 -1.81 2.78
CA ILE A 30 -3.81 -2.68 3.93
C ILE A 30 -5.13 -3.15 4.55
N LEU A 31 -6.11 -2.25 4.72
CA LEU A 31 -7.42 -2.59 5.26
C LEU A 31 -8.16 -3.59 4.36
N ILE A 32 -8.14 -3.39 3.04
CA ILE A 32 -8.78 -4.30 2.09
C ILE A 32 -8.03 -5.63 2.04
N GLY A 33 -6.70 -5.62 1.92
CA GLY A 33 -5.90 -6.85 1.87
C GLY A 33 -5.97 -7.66 3.16
N GLY A 34 -5.85 -7.01 4.32
CA GLY A 34 -5.98 -7.62 5.63
C GLY A 34 -7.42 -8.07 5.93
N GLY A 35 -8.43 -7.30 5.52
CA GLY A 35 -9.84 -7.67 5.68
C GLY A 35 -10.23 -8.88 4.84
N VAL A 36 -9.81 -8.94 3.58
CA VAL A 36 -9.99 -10.13 2.72
C VAL A 36 -9.19 -11.30 3.28
N GLY A 37 -7.96 -11.08 3.74
CA GLY A 37 -7.14 -12.11 4.37
C GLY A 37 -7.77 -12.68 5.65
N TYR A 38 -8.40 -11.82 6.47
CA TYR A 38 -9.11 -12.22 7.68
C TYR A 38 -10.34 -13.06 7.34
N TRP A 39 -11.16 -12.61 6.38
CA TRP A 39 -12.32 -13.37 5.93
C TRP A 39 -11.94 -14.74 5.36
N LEU A 40 -10.85 -14.81 4.61
CA LEU A 40 -10.32 -16.07 4.10
C LEU A 40 -9.74 -16.94 5.22
N SER A 41 -9.09 -16.33 6.22
CA SER A 41 -8.61 -17.03 7.41
C SER A 41 -9.74 -17.69 8.19
N GLU A 42 -10.90 -17.05 8.28
CA GLU A 42 -12.08 -17.58 8.97
C GLU A 42 -12.72 -18.75 8.19
N GLN A 43 -12.71 -18.69 6.86
CA GLN A 43 -13.22 -19.77 6.00
C GLN A 43 -12.35 -21.03 6.00
N PHE A 44 -11.03 -20.88 6.10
CA PHE A 44 -10.08 -22.00 6.06
C PHE A 44 -9.52 -22.37 7.43
N ASP A 45 -10.01 -21.75 8.50
CA ASP A 45 -9.55 -21.91 9.90
C ASP A 45 -8.02 -21.84 10.04
N ASN A 46 -7.40 -20.98 9.23
CA ASN A 46 -5.94 -20.90 9.10
C ASN A 46 -5.47 -19.45 9.01
N MET A 47 -4.79 -19.00 10.07
CA MET A 47 -4.25 -17.64 10.19
C MET A 47 -3.21 -17.29 9.12
N ALA A 48 -2.64 -18.27 8.40
CA ALA A 48 -1.73 -18.01 7.29
C ALA A 48 -2.36 -17.09 6.23
N PHE A 49 -3.67 -17.23 5.97
CA PHE A 49 -4.37 -16.41 4.98
C PHE A 49 -4.49 -14.93 5.38
N PHE A 50 -4.59 -14.65 6.68
CA PHE A 50 -4.56 -13.29 7.18
C PHE A 50 -3.20 -12.63 6.92
N TYR A 51 -2.11 -13.32 7.27
CA TYR A 51 -0.76 -12.80 7.04
C TYR A 51 -0.47 -12.63 5.55
N ILE A 52 -0.90 -13.57 4.71
CA ILE A 52 -0.76 -13.46 3.25
C ILE A 52 -1.56 -12.25 2.72
N GLY A 53 -2.82 -12.09 3.14
CA GLY A 53 -3.65 -10.95 2.74
C GLY A 53 -3.08 -9.61 3.18
N LEU A 54 -2.53 -9.53 4.40
CA LEU A 54 -1.87 -8.34 4.92
C LEU A 54 -0.60 -8.00 4.11
N ILE A 55 0.26 -8.99 3.86
CA ILE A 55 1.49 -8.82 3.07
C ILE A 55 1.14 -8.38 1.64
N LEU A 56 0.14 -9.01 1.02
CA LEU A 56 -0.35 -8.63 -0.30
C LEU A 56 -0.93 -7.22 -0.32
N GLY A 57 -1.69 -6.82 0.71
CA GLY A 57 -2.23 -5.47 0.86
C GLY A 57 -1.12 -4.41 0.96
N ILE A 58 -0.08 -4.67 1.76
CA ILE A 58 1.10 -3.81 1.87
C ILE A 58 1.81 -3.69 0.51
N ILE A 59 2.13 -4.83 -0.13
CA ILE A 59 2.82 -4.86 -1.43
C ILE A 59 1.99 -4.13 -2.49
N ALA A 60 0.67 -4.35 -2.54
CA ALA A 60 -0.24 -3.70 -3.48
C ALA A 60 -0.30 -2.19 -3.23
N GLY A 61 -0.39 -1.75 -1.98
CA GLY A 61 -0.36 -0.34 -1.61
C GLY A 61 0.92 0.35 -2.08
N PHE A 62 2.09 -0.20 -1.70
CA PHE A 62 3.38 0.34 -2.14
C PHE A 62 3.56 0.31 -3.67
N ARG A 63 3.11 -0.76 -4.33
CA ARG A 63 3.19 -0.90 -5.79
C ARG A 63 2.30 0.09 -6.52
N ASN A 64 1.07 0.30 -6.05
CA ASN A 64 0.11 1.26 -6.61
C ASN A 64 0.68 2.68 -6.52
N VAL A 65 1.17 3.02 -5.34
CA VAL A 65 1.79 4.29 -5.02
C VAL A 65 3.06 4.53 -5.86
N TYR A 66 3.93 3.53 -5.99
CA TYR A 66 5.12 3.60 -6.84
C TYR A 66 4.78 3.76 -8.33
N LEU A 67 3.73 3.06 -8.81
CA LEU A 67 3.21 3.21 -10.17
C LEU A 67 2.66 4.60 -10.42
N MET A 68 1.99 5.21 -9.45
CA MET A 68 1.51 6.60 -9.52
C MET A 68 2.70 7.55 -9.70
N GLY A 69 3.73 7.45 -8.85
CA GLY A 69 4.94 8.26 -8.98
C GLY A 69 5.70 8.05 -10.31
N LYS A 70 5.63 6.84 -10.89
CA LYS A 70 6.27 6.53 -12.18
C LYS A 70 5.44 6.99 -13.39
N ARG A 71 4.11 6.97 -13.31
CA ARG A 71 3.22 7.41 -14.40
C ARG A 71 3.07 8.92 -14.47
N THR A 72 3.24 9.61 -13.34
CA THR A 72 3.46 11.05 -13.35
C THR A 72 4.88 11.30 -13.86
N LYS A 73 5.05 11.26 -15.19
CA LYS A 73 6.11 12.06 -15.83
C LYS A 73 5.87 13.50 -15.38
N MET A 74 6.61 13.95 -14.37
CA MET A 74 7.02 15.34 -14.32
C MET A 74 8.05 15.58 -15.42
#